data_AF-A0A1H1SFJ4-F1
#
_entry.id   AF-A0A1H1SFJ4-F1
#
_cell.length_a   1.000
_cell.length_b   1.000
_cell.length_c   1.000
_cell.angle_alpha   90.00
_cell.angle_beta   90.00
_cell.angle_gamma   90.00
#
_symmetry.space_group_name_H-M   'P 1'
#
loop_
_entity.id
_entity.type
_entity.pdbx_description
1 polymer ?
#
loop_
_entity_poly.entity_id
_entity_poly.type
_entity_poly.pdbx_seq_one_letter_code
_entity_poly.pdbx_strand_id
1 'polypeptide(L)' 'MIASNIFKWIGSLFTDFLFVPFKWLRLDVALSDSGWWTSNAINWGFLVVLLVLFAYWMKESKKFLNEGTEDRA' A
#
# COMPACT_ATOMS: atom_id res chain seq x y z
N MET A 1 -25.51 -27.56 20.71
CA MET A 1 -24.24 -27.90 20.03
C MET A 1 -24.15 -27.47 18.55
N ILE A 2 -25.05 -26.61 18.04
CA ILE A 2 -24.98 -26.11 16.64
C ILE A 2 -24.23 -24.77 16.55
N ALA A 3 -24.41 -23.86 17.52
CA ALA A 3 -23.72 -22.57 17.55
C ALA A 3 -22.19 -22.72 17.53
N SER A 4 -21.64 -23.65 18.32
CA SER A 4 -20.19 -23.92 18.35
C SER A 4 -19.65 -24.45 17.00
N ASN A 5 -20.48 -25.11 16.20
CA ASN A 5 -20.10 -25.55 14.85
C ASN A 5 -20.06 -24.37 13.87
N ILE A 6 -21.06 -23.46 13.89
CA ILE A 6 -21.09 -22.30 12.99
C ILE A 6 -19.84 -21.42 13.21
N PHE A 7 -19.46 -21.15 14.46
CA PHE A 7 -18.26 -20.37 14.75
C PHE A 7 -16.96 -21.07 14.32
N LYS A 8 -16.88 -22.40 14.40
CA LYS A 8 -15.73 -23.16 13.87
C LYS A 8 -15.64 -23.09 12.35
N TRP A 9 -16.77 -23.19 11.64
CA TRP A 9 -16.83 -23.06 10.19
C TRP A 9 -16.43 -21.67 9.73
N ILE A 10 -16.94 -20.63 10.40
CA ILE A 10 -16.52 -19.24 10.16
C ILE A 10 -15.00 -19.12 10.40
N GLY A 11 -14.50 -19.64 11.54
CA GLY A 11 -13.08 -19.66 11.84
C GLY A 11 -12.24 -20.25 10.71
N SER A 12 -12.57 -21.47 10.28
CA SER A 12 -11.85 -22.17 9.21
C SER A 12 -11.96 -21.46 7.85
N LEU A 13 -13.13 -20.91 7.50
CA LEU A 13 -13.28 -20.12 6.28
C LEU A 13 -12.30 -18.94 6.26
N PHE A 14 -12.13 -18.25 7.38
CA PHE A 14 -11.22 -17.12 7.46
C PHE A 14 -9.75 -17.57 7.57
N THR A 15 -9.39 -18.48 8.48
CA THR A 15 -7.98 -18.82 8.75
C THR A 15 -7.38 -19.76 7.72
N ASP A 16 -8.16 -20.70 7.21
CA ASP A 16 -7.67 -21.81 6.41
C ASP A 16 -7.89 -21.55 4.91
N PHE A 17 -8.76 -20.60 4.56
CA PHE A 17 -9.03 -20.22 3.18
C PHE A 17 -8.77 -18.74 2.90
N LEU A 18 -9.57 -17.82 3.45
CA LEU A 18 -9.51 -16.40 3.07
C LEU A 18 -8.20 -15.70 3.48
N PHE A 19 -7.59 -16.09 4.60
CA PHE A 19 -6.36 -15.47 5.12
C PHE A 19 -5.09 -16.20 4.71
N VAL A 20 -5.17 -17.23 3.87
CA VAL A 20 -3.97 -17.90 3.32
C VAL A 20 -3.00 -16.88 2.68
N PRO A 21 -3.46 -15.93 1.83
CA PRO A 21 -2.56 -14.93 1.26
C PRO A 21 -1.90 -14.02 2.32
N PHE A 22 -2.64 -13.63 3.35
CA PHE A 22 -2.11 -12.81 4.44
C PHE A 22 -1.12 -13.58 5.32
N LYS A 23 -1.37 -14.87 5.55
CA LYS A 23 -0.46 -15.75 6.28
C LYS A 23 0.84 -15.93 5.52
N TRP A 24 0.77 -16.16 4.21
CA TRP A 24 1.94 -16.21 3.32
C TRP A 24 2.74 -14.91 3.33
N LEU A 25 2.05 -13.76 3.19
CA LEU A 25 2.71 -12.46 3.21
C LEU A 25 3.43 -12.20 4.55
N ARG A 26 2.84 -12.64 5.67
CA ARG A 26 3.39 -12.46 7.01
C ARG A 26 4.52 -13.43 7.36
N LEU A 27 4.40 -14.70 7.00
CA LEU A 27 5.30 -15.75 7.48
C LEU A 27 6.40 -16.09 6.47
N ASP A 28 6.15 -15.91 5.18
CA ASP A 28 7.11 -16.26 4.14
C ASP A 28 7.76 -14.99 3.58
N VAL A 29 6.95 -14.06 3.07
CA VAL A 29 7.47 -12.85 2.41
C VAL A 29 8.13 -11.89 3.40
N ALA A 30 7.51 -11.62 4.55
CA ALA A 30 8.05 -10.65 5.50
C ALA A 30 9.29 -11.17 6.26
N LEU A 31 9.43 -12.49 6.42
CA LEU A 31 10.54 -13.11 7.14
C LEU A 31 11.70 -13.52 6.22
N SER A 32 11.55 -13.48 4.90
CA SER A 32 12.64 -13.73 3.96
C SER A 32 13.72 -12.64 4.05
N ASP A 33 14.92 -12.93 3.55
CA ASP A 33 15.91 -11.89 3.31
C ASP A 33 15.32 -10.81 2.39
N SER A 34 15.54 -9.54 2.73
CA SER A 34 14.89 -8.37 2.13
C SER A 34 13.36 -8.30 2.26
N GLY A 35 12.74 -9.13 3.11
CA GLY A 35 11.28 -9.19 3.29
C GLY A 35 10.63 -7.85 3.63
N TRP A 36 11.30 -7.02 4.44
CA TRP A 36 10.87 -5.66 4.72
C TRP A 36 10.65 -4.82 3.46
N TRP A 37 11.54 -4.93 2.46
CA TRP A 37 11.41 -4.19 1.19
C TRP A 37 10.21 -4.70 0.40
N THR A 38 10.09 -6.01 0.25
CA THR A 38 9.04 -6.64 -0.55
C THR A 38 7.66 -6.46 0.08
N SER A 39 7.52 -6.59 1.39
CA SER A 39 6.27 -6.32 2.12
C SER A 39 5.81 -4.86 1.99
N ASN A 40 6.73 -3.92 1.71
CA ASN A 40 6.43 -2.51 1.52
C ASN A 40 6.37 -2.08 0.04
N ALA A 41 6.37 -3.01 -0.92
CA ALA A 41 6.41 -2.66 -2.35
C ALA A 41 5.29 -1.70 -2.78
N ILE A 42 4.08 -1.84 -2.23
CA ILE A 42 2.95 -0.93 -2.51
C ILE A 42 3.23 0.48 -1.96
N ASN A 43 3.80 0.58 -0.75
CA ASN A 43 4.18 1.86 -0.15
C ASN A 43 5.25 2.57 -0.98
N TRP A 44 6.25 1.81 -1.46
CA TRP A 44 7.25 2.31 -2.42
C TRP A 44 6.60 2.80 -3.72
N GLY A 45 5.61 2.07 -4.23
CA GLY A 45 4.83 2.50 -5.40
C GLY A 45 4.14 3.86 -5.18
N PHE A 46 3.46 4.04 -4.05
CA PHE A 46 2.85 5.33 -3.71
C PHE A 46 3.89 6.44 -3.53
N LEU A 47 5.05 6.14 -2.93
CA LEU A 47 6.14 7.10 -2.80
C LEU A 47 6.64 7.57 -4.17
N VAL A 48 6.82 6.66 -5.13
CA VAL A 48 7.23 7.01 -6.50
C VAL A 48 6.18 7.90 -7.17
N VAL A 49 4.90 7.56 -7.07
CA VAL A 49 3.81 8.38 -7.62
C VAL A 49 3.82 9.78 -7.00
N LEU A 50 3.98 9.88 -5.67
CA LEU A 50 4.07 11.14 -4.97
C LEU A 50 5.25 11.99 -5.48
N LEU A 51 6.43 11.39 -5.62
CA LEU A 51 7.62 12.10 -6.10
C LEU A 51 7.45 12.61 -7.54
N VAL A 52 6.82 11.83 -8.43
CA VAL A 52 6.54 12.24 -9.81
C VAL A 52 5.57 13.43 -9.84
N LEU A 53 4.46 13.34 -9.10
CA LEU A 53 3.47 14.42 -9.01
C LEU A 53 4.07 15.67 -8.38
N PHE A 54 4.90 15.51 -7.34
CA PHE A 54 5.60 16.61 -6.70
C PHE A 54 6.59 17.29 -7.67
N ALA A 55 7.38 16.52 -8.40
CA ALA A 55 8.29 17.06 -9.41
C ALA A 55 7.55 17.81 -10.52
N TYR A 56 6.42 17.26 -10.99
CA TYR A 56 5.54 17.93 -11.94
C TYR A 56 5.01 19.25 -11.39
N TRP A 57 4.50 19.24 -10.16
CA TRP A 57 3.97 20.42 -9.50
C TRP A 57 5.02 21.52 -9.36
N MET A 58 6.20 21.19 -8.84
CA MET A 58 7.30 22.14 -8.66
C MET A 58 7.77 22.76 -9.98
N LYS A 59 7.78 21.96 -11.06
CA LYS A 59 8.08 22.45 -12.42
C LYS A 59 7.04 23.47 -12.88
N GLU A 60 5.75 23.18 -12.70
CA GLU A 60 4.68 24.10 -13.15
C GLU A 60 4.65 25.37 -12.30
N SER A 61 4.86 25.27 -10.97
CA SER A 61 5.00 26.44 -10.09
C SER A 61 6.14 27.36 -10.54
N LYS A 62 7.31 26.80 -10.88
CA LYS A 62 8.45 27.59 -11.37
C LYS A 62 8.15 28.25 -12.71
N LYS A 63 7.41 27.57 -13.60
CA LYS A 63 7.01 28.14 -14.89
C LYS A 63 6.13 29.36 -14.70
N PHE A 64 5.09 29.28 -13.87
CA PHE A 64 4.20 30.42 -13.61
C PHE A 64 4.92 31.61 -12.95
N LEU A 65 5.85 31.33 -12.04
CA LEU A 65 6.71 32.37 -11.45
C LEU A 65 7.52 33.11 -12.52
N ASN A 66 8.13 32.38 -13.46
CA ASN A 66 8.93 32.96 -14.53
C ASN A 66 8.10 33.72 -15.56
N GLU A 67 6.89 33.24 -15.86
CA GLU A 67 5.96 33.85 -16.82
C GLU A 67 5.19 35.04 -16.21
N GLY A 68 5.24 35.21 -14.88
CA GLY A 68 4.51 36.26 -14.17
C GLY A 68 2.99 36.06 -14.20
N THR A 69 2.52 34.85 -14.52
CA THR A 69 1.09 34.48 -14.59
C THR A 69 0.60 33.80 -13.31
N GLU A 70 1.39 33.85 -12.25
CA GLU A 70 0.98 33.36 -10.94
C GLU A 70 -0.23 34.16 -10.44
N ASP A 71 -1.22 33.46 -9.89
CA ASP A 71 -2.36 34.12 -9.24
C ASP A 71 -1.87 34.81 -7.97
N ARG A 72 -1.91 36.15 -7.96
CA ARG A 72 -1.52 36.98 -6.83
C ARG A 72 -2.79 37.46 -6.16
N ALA A 73 -3.29 36.66 -5.21
CA ALA A 73 -4.30 37.11 -4.27
C ALA A 73 -3.76 38.24 -3.37
#